data_AF-J9D8S1-F1
#
_entry.id   AF-J9D8S1-F1
#
_cell.length_a   1.000
_cell.length_b   1.000
_cell.length_c   1.000
_cell.angle_alpha   90.00
_cell.angle_beta   90.00
_cell.angle_gamma   90.00
#
_symmetry.space_group_name_H-M   'P 1'
#
loop_
_entity.id
_entity.type
_entity.pdbx_description
1 polymer ?
#
loop_
_entity_poly.entity_id
_entity_poly.type
_entity_poly.pdbx_seq_one_letter_code
_entity_poly.pdbx_strand_id
1 'polypeptide(L)'
;MIDFLCTLLKKMFTPLNNKEIIEKQKTNNLEKNQLIKIYIHGLKTKNYDVLKSYNLKNSINEDIFNLINKYLMYNYMKDTDTKNISSEAMKSIASDSFLCIEFLNKLLNEKNFVRARKVITFCIKSGFINCRFIRLRKRFIKMRQIN
;
A
#
# COMPACT_ATOMS: atom_id res chain seq x y z
N MET A 1 -27.11 -41.40 -12.83
CA MET A 1 -26.86 -40.04 -13.39
C MET A 1 -27.67 -38.97 -12.65
N ILE A 2 -28.96 -39.21 -12.39
CA ILE A 2 -29.83 -38.32 -11.58
C ILE A 2 -29.33 -38.19 -10.12
N ASP A 3 -28.90 -39.29 -9.50
CA ASP A 3 -28.38 -39.27 -8.11
C ASP A 3 -27.11 -38.41 -7.95
N PHE A 4 -26.26 -38.39 -8.97
CA PHE A 4 -25.06 -37.55 -8.98
C PHE A 4 -25.45 -36.06 -9.04
N LEU A 5 -26.41 -35.71 -9.89
CA LEU A 5 -26.94 -34.35 -10.02
C LEU A 5 -27.65 -33.89 -8.74
N CYS A 6 -28.45 -34.75 -8.11
CA CYS A 6 -29.09 -34.47 -6.83
C CYS A 6 -28.09 -34.32 -5.68
N THR A 7 -26.99 -35.07 -5.68
CA THR A 7 -25.91 -34.94 -4.68
C THR A 7 -25.13 -33.64 -4.87
N LEU A 8 -24.90 -33.24 -6.13
CA LEU A 8 -24.24 -31.98 -6.47
C LEU A 8 -25.11 -30.78 -6.08
N LEU A 9 -26.40 -30.82 -6.41
CA LEU A 9 -27.37 -29.80 -6.02
C LEU A 9 -27.54 -29.74 -4.50
N LYS A 10 -27.59 -30.86 -3.78
CA LYS A 10 -27.59 -30.87 -2.31
C LYS A 10 -26.33 -30.23 -1.71
N LYS A 11 -25.15 -30.41 -2.31
CA LYS A 11 -23.91 -29.72 -1.89
C LYS A 11 -23.93 -28.21 -2.19
N MET A 12 -24.55 -27.80 -3.30
CA MET A 12 -24.67 -26.39 -3.68
C MET A 12 -25.74 -25.64 -2.87
N PHE A 13 -26.80 -26.33 -2.44
CA PHE A 13 -27.93 -25.79 -1.67
C PHE A 13 -27.94 -26.23 -0.21
N THR A 14 -26.91 -26.91 0.29
CA THR A 14 -26.73 -27.09 1.73
C THR A 14 -26.65 -25.70 2.35
N PRO A 15 -27.56 -25.33 3.26
CA PRO A 15 -27.47 -24.07 3.96
C PRO A 15 -26.11 -24.04 4.66
N LEU A 16 -25.23 -23.13 4.22
CA LEU A 16 -24.00 -22.84 4.95
C LEU A 16 -24.41 -22.56 6.38
N ASN A 17 -24.02 -23.46 7.28
CA ASN A 17 -24.50 -23.47 8.65
C ASN A 17 -24.17 -22.09 9.23
N ASN A 18 -25.17 -21.33 9.71
CA ASN A 18 -24.97 -19.95 10.16
C ASN A 18 -23.80 -19.82 11.15
N LYS A 19 -23.51 -20.89 11.92
CA LYS A 19 -22.35 -21.00 12.80
C LYS A 19 -21.01 -20.89 12.07
N GLU A 20 -20.81 -21.58 10.95
CA GLU A 20 -19.55 -21.54 10.18
C GLU A 20 -19.33 -20.17 9.54
N ILE A 21 -20.39 -19.51 9.07
CA ILE A 21 -20.33 -18.14 8.57
C ILE A 21 -19.91 -17.18 9.69
N ILE A 22 -20.53 -17.31 10.88
CA ILE A 22 -20.21 -16.49 12.05
C ILE A 22 -18.76 -16.71 12.51
N GLU A 23 -18.26 -17.94 12.52
CA GLU A 23 -16.88 -18.25 12.88
C GLU A 23 -15.87 -17.70 11.88
N LYS A 24 -16.14 -17.80 10.57
CA LYS A 24 -15.33 -17.15 9.52
C LYS A 24 -15.32 -15.62 9.67
N GLN A 25 -16.46 -15.00 9.98
CA GLN A 25 -16.52 -13.56 10.23
C GLN A 25 -15.73 -13.16 11.48
N LYS A 26 -15.79 -13.95 12.55
CA LYS A 26 -15.00 -13.73 13.77
C LYS A 26 -13.50 -13.80 13.50
N THR A 27 -13.04 -14.81 12.76
CA THR A 27 -11.63 -14.97 12.41
C THR A 27 -11.12 -13.83 11.52
N ASN A 28 -11.91 -13.41 10.52
CA ASN A 28 -11.60 -12.24 9.70
C ASN A 28 -11.46 -10.96 10.54
N ASN A 29 -12.41 -10.71 11.44
CA ASN A 29 -12.39 -9.53 12.32
C ASN A 29 -11.21 -9.55 13.30
N LEU A 30 -10.84 -10.72 13.82
CA LEU A 30 -9.68 -10.86 14.69
C LEU A 30 -8.39 -10.49 13.97
N GLU A 31 -8.18 -10.98 12.76
CA GLU A 31 -6.99 -10.66 11.96
C GLU A 31 -6.96 -9.17 11.58
N LYS A 32 -8.10 -8.59 11.18
CA LYS A 32 -8.21 -7.14 10.94
C LYS A 32 -7.78 -6.33 12.18
N ASN A 33 -8.23 -6.71 13.37
CA ASN A 33 -7.83 -6.06 14.61
C ASN A 33 -6.34 -6.23 14.91
N GLN A 34 -5.74 -7.37 14.56
CA GLN A 34 -4.29 -7.58 14.68
C GLN A 34 -3.52 -6.66 13.75
N LEU A 35 -3.93 -6.55 12.48
CA LEU A 35 -3.33 -5.62 11.50
C LEU A 35 -3.35 -4.18 12.01
N ILE A 36 -4.48 -3.72 12.57
CA ILE A 36 -4.59 -2.38 13.16
C ILE A 36 -3.64 -2.21 14.35
N LYS A 37 -3.50 -3.22 15.22
CA LYS A 37 -2.54 -3.16 16.34
C LYS A 37 -1.09 -3.07 15.85
N ILE A 38 -0.74 -3.81 14.79
CA ILE A 38 0.59 -3.74 14.17
C ILE A 38 0.86 -2.35 13.62
N TYR A 39 -0.12 -1.75 12.93
CA TYR A 39 -0.02 -0.37 12.45
C TYR A 39 0.28 0.61 13.59
N ILE A 40 -0.54 0.59 14.64
CA ILE A 40 -0.38 1.47 15.80
C ILE A 40 0.99 1.25 16.46
N HIS A 41 1.43 0.00 16.57
CA HIS A 41 2.72 -0.34 17.13
C HIS A 41 3.88 0.20 16.28
N GLY A 42 3.85 -0.01 14.96
CA GLY A 42 4.87 0.47 14.03
C GLY A 42 4.99 1.99 14.05
N LEU A 43 3.88 2.71 14.16
CA LEU A 43 3.89 4.16 14.35
C LEU A 43 4.57 4.58 15.66
N LYS A 44 4.26 3.91 16.77
CA LYS A 44 4.82 4.23 18.09
C LYS A 44 6.33 3.96 18.16
N THR A 45 6.79 2.87 17.55
CA THR A 45 8.20 2.45 17.59
C THR A 45 9.02 3.01 16.43
N LYS A 46 8.39 3.72 15.48
CA LYS A 46 9.00 4.14 14.21
C LYS A 46 9.59 2.98 13.41
N ASN A 47 9.09 1.77 13.63
CA ASN A 47 9.42 0.61 12.82
C ASN A 47 8.35 0.46 11.74
N TYR A 48 8.62 0.98 10.56
CA TYR A 48 7.64 0.95 9.45
C TYR A 48 7.67 -0.35 8.65
N ASP A 49 8.69 -1.19 8.86
CA ASP A 49 8.86 -2.49 8.21
C ASP A 49 8.18 -3.64 8.99
N VAL A 50 7.40 -3.32 10.03
CA VAL A 50 6.70 -4.30 10.90
C VAL A 50 5.80 -5.29 10.16
N LEU A 51 5.36 -4.97 8.94
CA LEU A 51 4.54 -5.87 8.13
C LEU A 51 5.35 -6.84 7.25
N LYS A 52 6.67 -6.66 7.07
CA LYS A 52 7.47 -7.53 6.18
C LYS A 52 7.42 -9.01 6.58
N SER A 53 7.31 -9.29 7.88
CA SER A 53 7.22 -10.65 8.43
C SER A 53 5.79 -11.12 8.68
N TYR A 54 4.78 -10.28 8.39
CA TYR A 54 3.40 -10.63 8.68
C TYR A 54 2.82 -11.53 7.60
N ASN A 55 2.36 -12.71 7.99
CA ASN A 55 1.71 -13.66 7.09
C ASN A 55 0.19 -13.50 7.17
N LEU A 56 -0.42 -13.04 6.09
CA LEU A 56 -1.87 -12.89 5.97
C LEU A 56 -2.53 -14.27 5.89
N LYS A 57 -3.45 -14.55 6.81
CA LYS A 57 -4.20 -15.80 6.91
C LYS A 57 -5.49 -15.75 6.10
N ASN A 58 -6.17 -14.61 6.03
CA ASN A 58 -7.40 -14.45 5.24
C ASN A 58 -7.24 -13.41 4.14
N SER A 59 -7.45 -13.83 2.89
CA SER A 59 -7.38 -12.95 1.70
C SER A 59 -8.38 -11.80 1.72
N ILE A 60 -9.49 -11.93 2.45
CA ILE A 60 -10.48 -10.84 2.64
C ILE A 60 -9.83 -9.60 3.29
N ASN A 61 -8.75 -9.77 4.05
CA ASN A 61 -8.04 -8.68 4.70
C ASN A 61 -6.89 -8.08 3.87
N GLU A 62 -6.70 -8.54 2.62
CA GLU A 62 -5.61 -8.08 1.74
C GLU A 62 -5.68 -6.57 1.47
N ASP A 63 -6.88 -6.02 1.23
CA ASP A 63 -7.05 -4.58 1.02
C ASP A 63 -6.62 -3.76 2.23
N ILE A 64 -6.94 -4.23 3.43
CA ILE A 64 -6.58 -3.56 4.69
C ILE A 64 -5.08 -3.67 4.92
N PHE A 65 -4.50 -4.85 4.66
CA PHE A 65 -3.05 -5.05 4.73
C PHE A 65 -2.31 -4.09 3.80
N ASN A 66 -2.73 -4.00 2.53
CA ASN A 66 -2.15 -3.10 1.54
C ASN A 66 -2.29 -1.63 1.95
N LEU A 67 -3.45 -1.25 2.49
CA LEU A 67 -3.69 0.10 2.99
C LEU A 67 -2.76 0.45 4.15
N ILE A 68 -2.61 -0.45 5.12
CA ILE A 68 -1.71 -0.24 6.26
C ILE A 68 -0.26 -0.13 5.78
N ASN A 69 0.19 -1.03 4.91
CA ASN A 69 1.55 -1.00 4.35
C ASN A 69 1.84 0.35 3.66
N LYS A 70 0.87 0.84 2.86
CA LYS A 70 0.93 2.16 2.24
C LYS A 70 1.08 3.29 3.26
N TYR A 71 0.30 3.30 4.33
CA TYR A 71 0.39 4.34 5.35
C TYR A 71 1.67 4.25 6.19
N LEU A 72 2.17 3.05 6.48
CA LEU A 72 3.47 2.88 7.13
C LEU A 72 4.59 3.45 6.24
N MET A 73 4.57 3.15 4.94
CA MET A 73 5.52 3.70 3.98
C MET A 73 5.44 5.23 3.88
N TYR A 74 4.23 5.79 3.90
CA TYR A 74 4.04 7.25 3.94
C TYR A 74 4.66 7.88 5.19
N ASN A 75 4.49 7.28 6.37
CA ASN A 75 5.11 7.79 7.60
C ASN A 75 6.64 7.62 7.60
N TYR A 76 7.15 6.48 7.12
CA TYR A 76 8.57 6.27 6.88
C TYR A 76 9.18 7.39 6.04
N MET A 77 8.53 7.72 4.92
CA MET A 77 8.96 8.83 4.06
C MET A 77 8.94 10.17 4.76
N LYS A 78 7.95 10.45 5.62
CA LYS A 78 7.87 11.71 6.36
C LYS A 78 9.01 11.83 7.37
N ASP A 79 9.26 10.77 8.11
CA ASP A 79 10.16 10.78 9.26
C ASP A 79 11.63 10.55 8.89
N THR A 80 11.89 10.00 7.70
CA THR A 80 13.24 9.73 7.21
C THR A 80 13.75 10.86 6.33
N ASP A 81 15.03 11.23 6.48
CA ASP A 81 15.71 12.12 5.52
C ASP A 81 15.61 11.52 4.11
N THR A 82 15.24 12.32 3.12
CA THR A 82 15.07 11.85 1.74
C THR A 82 16.34 11.22 1.16
N LYS A 83 17.53 11.55 1.69
CA LYS A 83 18.80 10.92 1.32
C LYS A 83 18.91 9.46 1.78
N ASN A 84 18.30 9.12 2.92
CA ASN A 84 18.45 7.85 3.62
C ASN A 84 17.36 6.81 3.26
N ILE A 85 16.44 7.16 2.36
CA ILE A 85 15.44 6.21 1.86
C ILE A 85 16.14 5.09 1.09
N SER A 86 15.90 3.85 1.52
CA SER A 86 16.48 2.65 0.91
C SER A 86 16.02 2.44 -0.53
N SER A 87 16.79 1.69 -1.31
CA SER A 87 16.44 1.36 -2.70
C SER A 87 15.16 0.53 -2.80
N GLU A 88 14.93 -0.38 -1.85
CA GLU A 88 13.72 -1.19 -1.75
C GLU A 88 12.49 -0.31 -1.48
N ALA A 89 12.57 0.58 -0.47
CA ALA A 89 11.50 1.53 -0.19
C ALA A 89 11.23 2.44 -1.41
N MET A 90 12.28 2.90 -2.11
CA MET A 90 12.12 3.71 -3.31
C MET A 90 11.33 2.99 -4.42
N LYS A 91 11.51 1.67 -4.59
CA LYS A 91 10.70 0.89 -5.55
C LYS A 91 9.23 0.88 -5.15
N SER A 92 8.93 0.63 -3.87
CA SER A 92 7.56 0.64 -3.34
C SER A 92 6.90 2.01 -3.43
N ILE A 93 7.66 3.09 -3.18
CA ILE A 93 7.17 4.47 -3.32
C ILE A 93 6.83 4.77 -4.78
N ALA A 94 7.66 4.34 -5.71
CA ALA A 94 7.48 4.62 -7.13
C ALA A 94 6.34 3.82 -7.77
N SER A 95 6.02 2.63 -7.27
CA SER A 95 4.92 1.80 -7.77
C SER A 95 3.53 2.31 -7.34
N ASP A 96 3.43 3.06 -6.24
CA ASP A 96 2.18 3.69 -5.80
C ASP A 96 2.15 5.19 -6.15
N SER A 97 1.19 5.59 -6.99
CA SER A 97 1.09 6.98 -7.46
C SER A 97 0.89 8.03 -6.36
N PHE A 98 0.23 7.67 -5.25
CA PHE A 98 0.05 8.59 -4.12
C PHE A 98 1.37 8.77 -3.37
N LEU A 99 2.04 7.67 -3.02
CA LEU A 99 3.35 7.73 -2.33
C LEU A 99 4.38 8.48 -3.18
N CYS A 100 4.43 8.22 -4.48
CA CYS A 100 5.34 8.92 -5.37
C CYS A 100 5.08 10.44 -5.40
N ILE A 101 3.82 10.87 -5.42
CA ILE A 101 3.45 12.28 -5.43
C ILE A 101 3.86 12.95 -4.12
N GLU A 102 3.56 12.33 -2.98
CA GLU A 102 3.94 12.83 -1.67
C GLU A 102 5.46 12.93 -1.53
N PHE A 103 6.20 11.95 -2.06
CA PHE A 103 7.65 11.98 -2.04
C PHE A 103 8.22 13.13 -2.87
N LEU A 104 7.69 13.34 -4.07
CA LEU A 104 8.11 14.45 -4.93
C LEU A 104 7.78 15.82 -4.31
N ASN A 105 6.64 15.96 -3.63
CA ASN A 105 6.31 17.18 -2.89
C ASN A 105 7.31 17.43 -1.76
N LYS A 106 7.69 16.38 -1.00
CA LYS A 106 8.71 16.48 0.05
C LYS A 106 10.06 16.94 -0.53
N LEU A 107 10.52 16.32 -1.61
CA LEU A 107 11.77 16.70 -2.28
C LEU A 107 11.76 18.14 -2.82
N LEU A 108 10.61 18.59 -3.33
CA LEU A 108 10.41 19.96 -3.80
C LEU A 108 10.51 20.97 -2.65
N ASN A 109 9.85 20.68 -1.53
CA ASN A 109 9.92 21.52 -0.32
C ASN A 109 11.34 21.59 0.24
N GLU A 110 12.10 20.49 0.15
CA GLU A 110 13.52 20.43 0.52
C GLU A 110 14.48 21.02 -0.53
N LYS A 111 13.96 21.54 -1.66
CA LYS A 111 14.76 22.04 -2.80
C LYS A 111 15.73 20.99 -3.38
N ASN A 112 15.47 19.71 -3.20
CA ASN A 112 16.29 18.60 -3.70
C ASN A 112 15.91 18.23 -5.16
N PHE A 113 16.15 19.17 -6.08
CA PHE A 113 15.70 19.07 -7.47
C PHE A 113 16.38 17.93 -8.25
N VAL A 114 17.63 17.61 -7.93
CA VAL A 114 18.38 16.52 -8.58
C VAL A 114 17.72 15.18 -8.30
N ARG A 115 17.39 14.90 -7.03
CA ARG A 115 16.72 13.65 -6.65
C ARG A 115 15.29 13.61 -7.18
N ALA A 116 14.56 14.72 -7.12
CA ALA A 116 13.22 14.81 -7.73
C ALA A 116 13.25 14.46 -9.22
N ARG A 117 14.24 14.95 -9.99
CA ARG A 117 14.41 14.59 -11.40
C ARG A 117 14.69 13.11 -11.60
N LYS A 118 15.54 12.50 -10.76
CA LYS A 118 15.84 11.06 -10.82
C LYS A 118 14.58 10.21 -10.57
N VAL A 119 13.79 10.57 -9.54
CA VAL A 119 12.51 9.92 -9.24
C VAL A 119 11.55 10.06 -10.42
N ILE A 120 11.42 11.26 -10.98
CA ILE A 120 10.54 11.48 -12.13
C ILE A 120 10.96 10.61 -13.32
N THR A 121 12.27 10.58 -13.60
CA THR A 121 12.83 9.78 -14.70
C THR A 121 12.59 8.29 -14.48
N PHE A 122 12.75 7.80 -13.25
CA PHE A 122 12.47 6.43 -12.88
C PHE A 122 11.00 6.07 -13.11
N CYS A 123 10.07 6.86 -12.59
CA CYS A 123 8.63 6.61 -12.77
C CYS A 123 8.21 6.64 -14.24
N ILE A 124 8.83 7.49 -15.07
CA ILE A 124 8.60 7.51 -16.52
C ILE A 124 9.08 6.21 -17.16
N LYS A 125 10.33 5.80 -16.88
CA LYS A 125 10.92 4.57 -17.45
C LYS A 125 10.14 3.31 -17.05
N SER A 126 9.61 3.29 -15.84
CA SER A 126 8.87 2.15 -15.29
C SER A 126 7.38 2.17 -15.63
N GLY A 127 6.89 3.16 -16.39
CA GLY A 127 5.50 3.23 -16.84
C GLY A 127 4.47 3.67 -15.78
N PHE A 128 4.90 4.20 -14.64
CA PHE A 128 4.01 4.58 -13.51
C PHE A 128 3.33 5.96 -13.69
N ILE A 129 3.11 6.42 -14.92
CA ILE A 129 2.61 7.78 -15.20
C ILE A 129 1.07 7.83 -15.19
N ASN A 130 0.48 8.63 -14.29
CA ASN A 130 -0.92 9.04 -14.37
C ASN A 130 -1.09 10.56 -14.53
N CYS A 131 -2.32 11.04 -14.74
CA CYS A 131 -2.63 12.45 -14.94
C CYS A 131 -2.20 13.39 -13.78
N ARG A 132 -2.16 12.91 -12.53
CA ARG A 132 -1.65 13.66 -11.37
C ARG A 132 -0.13 13.84 -11.45
N PHE A 133 0.59 12.84 -11.97
CA PHE A 133 2.02 12.93 -12.23
C PHE A 133 2.36 14.02 -13.26
N ILE A 134 1.54 14.15 -14.31
CA ILE A 134 1.68 15.20 -15.32
C ILE A 134 1.51 16.60 -14.71
N ARG A 135 0.54 16.80 -13.81
CA ARG A 135 0.36 18.09 -13.11
C ARG A 135 1.56 18.43 -12.23
N LEU A 136 2.12 17.45 -11.52
CA LEU A 136 3.29 17.67 -10.68
C LEU A 136 4.52 18.05 -11.50
N ARG A 137 4.75 17.39 -12.64
CA ARG A 137 5.78 17.74 -13.62
C ARG A 137 5.64 19.19 -14.10
N LYS A 138 4.42 19.65 -14.38
CA LYS A 138 4.16 21.05 -14.76
C LYS A 138 4.52 22.05 -13.64
N ARG A 139 4.23 21.74 -12.37
CA ARG A 139 4.66 22.56 -11.21
C ARG A 139 6.18 22.61 -11.08
N PHE A 140 6.85 21.46 -11.23
CA PHE A 140 8.31 21.36 -11.19
C PHE A 140 8.97 22.26 -12.25
N ILE A 141 8.45 22.25 -13.49
CA ILE A 141 8.97 23.08 -14.59
C ILE A 141 8.83 24.57 -14.27
N LYS A 142 7.67 25.01 -13.76
CA LYS A 142 7.46 26.41 -13.34
C LYS A 142 8.43 26.85 -12.24
N MET A 143 8.65 26.00 -11.23
CA MET A 143 9.59 26.32 -10.14
C MET A 143 11.03 26.48 -10.62
N ARG A 144 11.45 25.75 -11.67
CA ARG A 144 12.77 25.90 -12.30
C ARG A 144 12.96 27.19 -13.10
N GLN A 145 11.87 27.86 -13.50
CA GLN A 145 11.94 29.12 -14.27
C GLN A 145 12.04 30.35 -13.36
N ILE A 146 11.87 30.17 -12.05
CA ILE A 146 11.89 31.25 -11.04
C ILE A 146 13.29 31.35 -10.37
N ASN A 147 14.17 30.38 -10.61
CA ASN A 147 15.59 30.40 -10.23
C ASN A 147 16.45 30.63 -11.48
#